data_AF-A0A6C0J888-F1
#
_entry.id   AF-A0A6C0J888-F1
#
_cell.length_a   1.000
_cell.length_b   1.000
_cell.length_c   1.000
_cell.angle_alpha   90.00
_cell.angle_beta   90.00
_cell.angle_gamma   90.00
#
_symmetry.space_group_name_H-M   'P 1'
#
loop_
_entity.id
_entity.type
_entity.pdbx_description
1 polymer ?
#
loop_
_entity_poly.entity_id
_entity_poly.type
_entity_poly.pdbx_seq_one_letter_code
_entity_poly.pdbx_strand_id
1 'polypeptide(L)'
;MNNLLIISCIFGKQFKYVHPSPDNKNSYFFTNNKELKGEIINKGWNYVYVNKVLSDDIIISSLQSKYIKFLKFLDNFPQFQNAKTIIYFDHKENVSSASINEIKLLINNNVDKSLIIRQTPSNKTSVYDEIKAAMGQSRYVKNMDKTKNFIKDIIATKEFDENVRICNTGLLIFINRENIKELLNNVYEKCVEHEQPECQIYWSIFSQKHKDKIKEIKWTDIKNIKRENPQK
;
A
#
# COMPACT_ATOMS: atom_id res chain seq x y z
N MET A 1 -5.17 -8.65 23.72
CA MET A 1 -4.18 -9.24 22.80
C MET A 1 -4.51 -8.76 21.40
N ASN A 2 -3.51 -8.15 20.74
CA ASN A 2 -3.66 -7.26 19.59
C ASN A 2 -3.98 -8.03 18.29
N ASN A 3 -5.27 -8.16 17.96
CA ASN A 3 -5.68 -8.77 16.68
C ASN A 3 -5.60 -7.79 15.51
N LEU A 4 -5.58 -6.48 15.76
CA LEU A 4 -5.53 -5.44 14.75
C LEU A 4 -4.21 -4.68 14.87
N LEU A 5 -3.53 -4.49 13.74
CA LEU A 5 -2.33 -3.69 13.59
C LEU A 5 -2.60 -2.59 12.56
N ILE A 6 -2.31 -1.34 12.90
CA ILE A 6 -2.45 -0.20 11.98
C ILE A 6 -1.05 0.28 11.62
N ILE A 7 -0.75 0.39 10.33
CA ILE A 7 0.59 0.73 9.86
C ILE A 7 0.58 1.80 8.79
N SER A 8 1.58 2.67 8.87
CA SER A 8 1.95 3.59 7.80
C SER A 8 3.47 3.74 7.78
N CYS A 9 4.00 4.37 6.73
CA CYS A 9 5.44 4.51 6.58
C CYS A 9 5.87 5.70 5.73
N ILE A 10 7.05 6.23 6.05
CA ILE A 10 7.81 7.17 5.25
C ILE A 10 9.25 6.66 5.17
N PHE A 11 9.80 6.59 3.96
CA PHE A 11 11.21 6.31 3.74
C PHE A 11 11.88 7.50 3.05
N GLY A 12 13.17 7.67 3.33
CA GLY A 12 14.00 8.72 2.74
C GLY A 12 13.98 10.04 3.50
N LYS A 13 14.66 11.04 2.93
CA LYS A 13 14.84 12.37 3.55
C LYS A 13 13.81 13.42 3.15
N GLN A 14 13.01 13.15 2.10
CA GLN A 14 12.18 14.17 1.46
C GLN A 14 10.96 14.59 2.29
N PHE A 15 10.46 13.73 3.17
CA PHE A 15 9.24 13.99 3.94
C PHE A 15 9.60 14.11 5.41
N LYS A 16 9.17 15.23 6.01
CA LYS A 16 9.43 15.54 7.44
C LYS A 16 8.17 15.51 8.30
N TYR A 17 7.00 15.47 7.67
CA TYR A 17 5.71 15.57 8.35
C TYR A 17 5.01 14.20 8.45
N VAL A 18 4.35 13.97 9.60
CA VAL A 18 3.55 12.76 9.86
C VAL A 18 2.16 13.19 10.34
N HIS A 19 1.10 12.61 9.76
CA HIS A 19 -0.26 12.83 10.25
C HIS A 19 -0.43 12.25 11.66
N PRO A 20 -1.35 12.79 12.48
CA PRO A 20 -1.72 12.19 13.76
C PRO A 20 -2.11 10.71 13.61
N SER A 21 -1.71 9.90 14.59
CA SER A 21 -2.07 8.50 14.64
C SER A 21 -3.57 8.33 14.88
N PRO A 22 -4.25 7.41 14.17
CA PRO A 22 -5.67 7.14 14.43
C PRO A 22 -5.90 6.37 15.74
N ASP A 23 -4.86 5.75 16.30
CA ASP A 23 -4.89 4.99 17.55
C ASP A 23 -3.48 4.98 18.18
N ASN A 24 -3.35 5.15 19.49
CA ASN A 24 -2.03 5.22 20.14
C ASN A 24 -1.48 3.83 20.52
N LYS A 25 -2.33 2.80 20.61
CA LYS A 25 -1.93 1.49 21.14
C LYS A 25 -1.49 0.51 20.07
N ASN A 26 -2.15 0.48 18.92
CA ASN A 26 -1.95 -0.52 17.88
C ASN A 26 -1.46 0.08 16.56
N SER A 27 -1.11 1.36 16.54
CA SER A 27 -0.61 2.04 15.34
C SER A 27 0.89 2.20 15.37
N TYR A 28 1.55 1.77 14.30
CA TYR A 28 3.00 1.77 14.15
C TYR A 28 3.41 2.50 12.89
N PHE A 29 4.42 3.35 13.00
CA PHE A 29 4.94 4.12 11.88
C PHE A 29 6.37 3.69 11.57
N PHE A 30 6.56 3.18 10.36
CA PHE A 30 7.84 2.63 9.91
C PHE A 30 8.63 3.68 9.15
N THR A 31 9.92 3.80 9.46
CA THR A 31 10.83 4.68 8.72
C THR A 31 12.28 4.23 8.80
N ASN A 32 13.09 4.60 7.81
CA ASN A 32 14.55 4.54 7.89
C ASN A 32 15.20 5.89 8.24
N ASN A 33 14.40 6.94 8.48
CA ASN A 33 14.91 8.24 8.88
C ASN A 33 14.78 8.42 10.40
N LYS A 34 15.90 8.35 11.11
CA LYS A 34 15.94 8.50 12.58
C LYS A 34 15.52 9.89 13.05
N GLU A 35 15.66 10.92 12.22
CA GLU A 35 15.27 12.30 12.55
C GLU A 35 13.76 12.44 12.76
N LEU A 36 12.95 11.57 12.13
CA LEU A 36 11.50 11.56 12.27
C LEU A 36 10.99 10.99 13.60
N LYS A 37 11.86 10.40 14.44
CA LYS A 37 11.44 9.72 15.67
C LYS A 37 10.59 10.62 16.58
N GLY A 38 11.03 11.86 16.79
CA GLY A 38 10.32 12.83 17.64
C GLY A 38 8.94 13.18 17.08
N GLU A 39 8.88 13.51 15.80
CA GLU A 39 7.62 13.82 15.10
C GLU A 39 6.63 12.65 15.19
N ILE A 40 7.08 11.43 14.88
CA ILE A 40 6.25 10.21 14.92
C ILE A 40 5.64 9.99 16.30
N ILE A 41 6.46 10.06 17.36
CA ILE A 41 5.99 9.84 18.75
C ILE A 41 5.04 10.96 19.17
N ASN A 42 5.36 12.22 18.86
CA ASN A 42 4.52 13.38 19.20
C ASN A 42 3.15 13.32 18.50
N LYS A 43 3.06 12.65 17.34
CA LYS A 43 1.81 12.39 16.62
C LYS A 43 1.07 11.15 17.14
N GLY A 44 1.55 10.50 18.19
CA GLY A 44 0.89 9.37 18.86
C GLY A 44 1.13 8.02 18.19
N TRP A 45 2.14 7.90 17.32
CA TRP A 45 2.50 6.64 16.69
C TRP A 45 3.57 5.89 17.47
N ASN A 46 3.53 4.55 17.42
CA ASN A 46 4.65 3.72 17.86
C ASN A 46 5.74 3.71 16.78
N TYR A 47 6.89 4.31 17.08
CA TYR A 47 8.01 4.43 16.14
C TYR A 47 8.69 3.08 15.87
N VAL A 48 8.88 2.74 14.60
CA VAL A 48 9.62 1.56 14.17
C VAL A 48 10.72 1.94 13.17
N TYR A 49 11.97 1.75 13.57
CA TYR A 49 13.11 1.95 12.68
C TYR A 49 13.32 0.73 11.77
N VAL A 50 13.48 0.98 10.48
CA VAL A 50 13.78 -0.03 9.48
C VAL A 50 15.18 0.23 8.94
N ASN A 51 16.08 -0.75 9.07
CA ASN A 51 17.46 -0.63 8.63
C ASN A 51 17.57 -0.76 7.09
N LYS A 52 17.18 0.29 6.37
CA LYS A 52 17.35 0.44 4.92
C LYS A 52 18.12 1.72 4.63
N VAL A 53 18.83 1.78 3.50
CA VAL A 53 19.62 2.96 3.11
C VAL A 53 18.76 4.22 3.10
N LEU A 54 19.20 5.26 3.81
CA LEU A 54 18.55 6.56 3.81
C LEU A 54 18.90 7.29 2.51
N SER A 55 17.89 7.57 1.68
CA SER A 55 18.07 8.17 0.35
C SER A 55 17.20 9.41 0.18
N ASP A 56 17.67 10.32 -0.64
CA ASP A 56 16.95 11.47 -1.20
C ASP A 56 16.34 11.17 -2.57
N ASP A 57 16.63 10.02 -3.18
CA ASP A 57 15.97 9.53 -4.38
C ASP A 57 14.54 9.07 -4.06
N ILE A 58 13.57 9.69 -4.72
CA ILE A 58 12.14 9.41 -4.53
C ILE A 58 11.74 8.01 -5.00
N ILE A 59 12.42 7.44 -6.00
CA ILE A 59 12.18 6.09 -6.51
C ILE A 59 12.65 5.10 -5.45
N ILE A 60 13.89 5.24 -4.95
CA ILE A 60 14.42 4.38 -3.88
C ILE A 60 13.49 4.42 -2.66
N SER A 61 13.13 5.63 -2.20
CA SER A 61 12.24 5.83 -1.06
C SER A 61 10.84 5.21 -1.28
N SER A 62 10.29 5.35 -2.49
CA SER A 62 8.98 4.78 -2.85
C SER A 62 9.02 3.24 -2.92
N LEU A 63 10.11 2.65 -3.45
CA LEU A 63 10.32 1.20 -3.49
C LEU A 63 10.52 0.62 -2.09
N GLN A 64 11.29 1.28 -1.23
CA GLN A 64 11.44 0.89 0.17
C GLN A 64 10.11 0.88 0.92
N SER A 65 9.20 1.81 0.62
CA SER A 65 7.86 1.82 1.21
C SER A 65 7.03 0.58 0.83
N LYS A 66 7.29 -0.05 -0.32
CA LYS A 66 6.61 -1.28 -0.75
C LYS A 66 6.88 -2.47 0.17
N TYR A 67 8.03 -2.48 0.84
CA TYR A 67 8.39 -3.49 1.82
C TYR A 67 7.42 -3.49 3.03
N ILE A 68 6.93 -2.32 3.43
CA ILE A 68 5.88 -2.22 4.45
C ILE A 68 4.50 -2.53 3.85
N LYS A 69 4.19 -1.90 2.71
CA LYS A 69 2.89 -1.99 2.03
C LYS A 69 2.47 -3.42 1.70
N PHE A 70 3.42 -4.26 1.25
CA PHE A 70 3.19 -5.66 0.89
C PHE A 70 3.69 -6.64 1.95
N LEU A 71 3.77 -6.17 3.21
CA LEU A 71 3.98 -6.99 4.41
C LEU A 71 5.28 -7.79 4.46
N LYS A 72 6.27 -7.48 3.62
CA LYS A 72 7.60 -8.13 3.62
C LYS A 72 8.37 -7.87 4.93
N PHE A 73 7.97 -6.86 5.70
CA PHE A 73 8.56 -6.58 7.00
C PHE A 73 8.27 -7.64 8.08
N LEU A 74 7.22 -8.44 7.93
CA LEU A 74 6.87 -9.42 8.96
C LEU A 74 8.01 -10.41 9.24
N ASP A 75 8.83 -10.72 8.24
CA ASP A 75 10.00 -11.61 8.38
C ASP A 75 11.09 -11.03 9.29
N ASN A 76 11.18 -9.70 9.39
CA ASN A 76 12.19 -9.00 10.19
C ASN A 76 11.65 -8.43 11.50
N PHE A 77 10.33 -8.46 11.69
CA PHE A 77 9.65 -7.95 12.89
C PHE A 77 8.66 -9.00 13.42
N PRO A 78 9.16 -10.08 14.05
CA PRO A 78 8.35 -11.23 14.46
C PRO A 78 7.25 -10.87 15.47
N GLN A 79 7.40 -9.76 16.22
CA GLN A 79 6.37 -9.27 17.13
C GLN A 79 5.04 -8.94 16.42
N PHE A 80 5.05 -8.70 15.10
CA PHE A 80 3.86 -8.41 14.31
C PHE A 80 3.25 -9.63 13.61
N GLN A 81 3.93 -10.79 13.62
CA GLN A 81 3.48 -11.99 12.92
C GLN A 81 2.10 -12.47 13.39
N ASN A 82 1.80 -12.31 14.67
CA ASN A 82 0.54 -12.75 15.26
C ASN A 82 -0.64 -11.79 15.02
N ALA A 83 -0.40 -10.61 14.42
CA ALA A 83 -1.49 -9.70 14.09
C ALA A 83 -2.42 -10.38 13.08
N LYS A 84 -3.71 -10.55 13.39
CA LYS A 84 -4.66 -11.20 12.46
C LYS A 84 -5.07 -10.27 11.34
N THR A 85 -5.26 -9.00 11.65
CA THR A 85 -5.68 -7.97 10.69
C THR A 85 -4.65 -6.86 10.66
N ILE A 86 -4.28 -6.41 9.47
CA ILE A 86 -3.36 -5.30 9.27
C ILE A 86 -4.05 -4.25 8.40
N ILE A 87 -4.15 -3.01 8.87
CA ILE A 87 -4.58 -1.88 8.07
C ILE A 87 -3.34 -1.09 7.67
N TYR A 88 -3.02 -1.07 6.38
CA TYR A 88 -1.99 -0.21 5.82
C TYR A 88 -2.61 1.00 5.14
N PHE A 89 -2.01 2.18 5.32
CA PHE A 89 -2.27 3.33 4.44
C PHE A 89 -1.02 4.12 4.12
N ASP A 90 -0.98 4.68 2.90
CA ASP A 90 0.08 5.59 2.47
C ASP A 90 0.12 6.80 3.43
N HIS A 91 1.31 7.34 3.73
CA HIS A 91 1.50 8.47 4.65
C HIS A 91 0.77 9.77 4.24
N LYS A 92 0.19 9.83 3.04
CA LYS A 92 -0.61 10.95 2.53
C LYS A 92 -2.08 10.88 2.95
N GLU A 93 -2.50 9.72 3.47
CA GLU A 93 -3.86 9.50 3.93
C GLU A 93 -3.93 9.88 5.41
N ASN A 94 -4.67 10.94 5.71
CA ASN A 94 -5.02 11.36 7.04
C ASN A 94 -6.22 10.53 7.51
N VAL A 95 -5.92 9.46 8.26
CA VAL A 95 -6.90 8.50 8.77
C VAL A 95 -7.21 8.84 10.22
N SER A 96 -8.48 9.07 10.53
CA SER A 96 -8.95 9.36 11.89
C SER A 96 -9.39 8.11 12.63
N SER A 97 -9.58 8.21 13.95
CA SER A 97 -10.19 7.14 14.76
C SER A 97 -11.61 6.78 14.29
N ALA A 98 -12.38 7.77 13.79
CA ALA A 98 -13.70 7.53 13.21
C ALA A 98 -13.61 6.66 11.93
N SER A 99 -12.62 6.93 11.07
CA SER A 99 -12.34 6.14 9.88
C SER A 99 -11.98 4.69 10.24
N ILE A 100 -11.22 4.48 11.32
CA ILE A 100 -10.90 3.14 11.82
C ILE A 100 -12.16 2.39 12.27
N ASN A 101 -13.13 3.07 12.88
CA ASN A 101 -14.40 2.43 13.27
C ASN A 101 -15.21 1.98 12.05
N GLU A 102 -15.26 2.78 10.99
CA GLU A 102 -15.86 2.38 9.70
C GLU A 102 -15.15 1.16 9.11
N ILE A 103 -13.81 1.16 9.13
CA ILE A 103 -13.00 0.02 8.64
C ILE A 103 -13.27 -1.25 9.45
N LYS A 104 -13.41 -1.16 10.77
CA LYS A 104 -13.76 -2.31 11.62
C LYS A 104 -15.11 -2.91 11.25
N LEU A 105 -16.11 -2.09 10.97
CA LEU A 105 -17.42 -2.57 10.49
C LEU A 105 -17.28 -3.27 9.14
N LEU A 106 -16.49 -2.71 8.22
CA LEU A 106 -16.20 -3.35 6.93
C LEU A 106 -15.51 -4.71 7.09
N ILE A 107 -14.52 -4.81 7.98
CA ILE A 107 -13.83 -6.07 8.27
C ILE A 107 -14.83 -7.12 8.78
N ASN A 108 -15.67 -6.76 9.76
CA ASN A 108 -16.65 -7.69 10.33
C ASN A 108 -17.67 -8.20 9.30
N ASN A 109 -18.01 -7.39 8.32
CA ASN A 109 -18.92 -7.77 7.24
C ASN A 109 -18.26 -8.55 6.10
N ASN A 110 -16.93 -8.72 6.11
CA ASN A 110 -16.16 -9.37 5.04
C ASN A 110 -15.06 -10.28 5.62
N VAL A 111 -15.35 -10.99 6.71
CA VAL A 111 -14.38 -11.87 7.40
C VAL A 111 -13.92 -13.06 6.56
N ASP A 112 -14.69 -13.44 5.52
CA ASP A 112 -14.34 -14.47 4.54
C ASP A 112 -13.27 -14.00 3.54
N LYS A 113 -13.03 -12.69 3.46
CA LYS A 113 -12.08 -12.10 2.51
C LYS A 113 -10.67 -12.05 3.08
N SER A 114 -9.71 -11.97 2.18
CA SER A 114 -8.29 -11.79 2.53
C SER A 114 -7.88 -10.33 2.54
N LEU A 115 -8.56 -9.51 1.75
CA LEU A 115 -8.24 -8.10 1.60
C LEU A 115 -9.49 -7.29 1.28
N ILE A 116 -9.57 -6.08 1.82
CA ILE A 116 -10.47 -5.03 1.35
C ILE A 116 -9.63 -3.90 0.74
N ILE A 117 -10.01 -3.44 -0.45
CA ILE A 117 -9.33 -2.37 -1.20
C ILE A 117 -10.35 -1.43 -1.84
N ARG A 118 -10.00 -0.14 -1.94
CA ARG A 118 -10.83 0.86 -2.62
C ARG A 118 -10.56 0.87 -4.12
N GLN A 119 -11.60 1.01 -4.92
CA GLN A 119 -11.46 1.38 -6.33
C GLN A 119 -10.88 2.80 -6.46
N THR A 120 -10.16 3.10 -7.54
CA THR A 120 -9.72 4.49 -7.79
C THR A 120 -10.93 5.41 -7.97
N PRO A 121 -10.88 6.71 -7.62
CA PRO A 121 -12.00 7.62 -7.84
C PRO A 121 -12.31 7.80 -9.33
N SER A 122 -11.28 7.85 -10.18
CA SER A 122 -11.45 7.83 -11.64
C SER A 122 -11.87 6.44 -12.12
N ASN A 123 -12.78 6.40 -13.10
CA ASN A 123 -13.18 5.16 -13.76
C ASN A 123 -12.11 4.69 -14.75
N LYS A 124 -11.09 4.01 -14.24
CA LYS A 124 -10.04 3.34 -15.02
C LYS A 124 -10.39 1.87 -15.16
N THR A 125 -10.58 1.42 -16.39
CA THR A 125 -11.07 0.07 -16.73
C THR A 125 -10.05 -0.76 -17.48
N SER A 126 -8.86 -0.21 -17.73
CA SER A 126 -7.73 -0.94 -18.30
C SER A 126 -6.44 -0.68 -17.52
N VAL A 127 -5.54 -1.67 -17.50
CA VAL A 127 -4.16 -1.49 -17.04
C VAL A 127 -3.44 -0.36 -17.78
N TYR A 128 -3.78 -0.14 -19.05
CA TYR A 128 -3.22 0.94 -19.87
C TYR A 128 -3.67 2.34 -19.42
N ASP A 129 -4.84 2.48 -18.80
CA ASP A 129 -5.28 3.74 -18.20
C ASP A 129 -4.35 4.15 -17.04
N GLU A 130 -3.90 3.17 -16.26
CA GLU A 130 -2.97 3.39 -15.17
C GLU A 130 -1.58 3.74 -15.68
N ILE A 131 -1.10 3.05 -16.71
CA ILE A 131 0.17 3.38 -17.39
C ILE A 131 0.11 4.83 -17.92
N LYS A 132 -0.96 5.20 -18.63
CA LYS A 132 -1.12 6.57 -19.17
C LYS A 132 -1.13 7.62 -18.06
N ALA A 133 -1.83 7.37 -16.96
CA ALA A 133 -1.84 8.28 -15.81
C ALA A 133 -0.44 8.38 -15.14
N ALA A 134 0.29 7.27 -15.07
CA ALA A 134 1.62 7.23 -14.48
C ALA A 134 2.66 8.02 -15.30
N MET A 135 2.49 8.11 -16.62
CA MET A 135 3.37 8.90 -17.49
C MET A 135 3.41 10.40 -17.14
N GLY A 136 2.42 10.90 -16.38
CA GLY A 136 2.41 12.28 -15.88
C GLY A 136 3.35 12.54 -14.70
N GLN A 137 4.02 11.51 -14.16
CA GLN A 137 4.94 11.65 -13.01
C GLN A 137 6.35 11.19 -13.39
N SER A 138 7.33 12.08 -13.31
CA SER A 138 8.73 11.82 -13.69
C SER A 138 9.32 10.57 -13.03
N ARG A 139 9.01 10.34 -11.75
CA ARG A 139 9.45 9.17 -10.99
C ARG A 139 8.98 7.82 -11.54
N TYR A 140 7.91 7.79 -12.33
CA TYR A 140 7.37 6.56 -12.94
C TYR A 140 7.85 6.37 -14.37
N VAL A 141 8.01 7.46 -15.11
CA VAL A 141 8.45 7.45 -16.52
C VAL A 141 9.80 6.77 -16.68
N LYS A 142 10.76 7.03 -15.77
CA LYS A 142 12.15 6.55 -15.84
C LYS A 142 12.27 5.05 -16.16
N ASN A 143 11.43 4.22 -15.56
CA ASN A 143 11.48 2.76 -15.67
C ASN A 143 10.21 2.14 -16.28
N MET A 144 9.39 2.94 -16.96
CA MET A 144 8.10 2.48 -17.48
C MET A 144 8.23 1.46 -18.61
N ASP A 145 9.30 1.49 -19.39
CA ASP A 145 9.45 0.58 -20.55
C ASP A 145 9.55 -0.89 -20.12
N LYS A 146 10.27 -1.18 -19.02
CA LYS A 146 10.28 -2.52 -18.40
C LYS A 146 8.86 -2.97 -18.02
N THR A 147 8.08 -2.04 -17.46
CA THR A 147 6.69 -2.27 -17.04
C THR A 147 5.81 -2.58 -18.26
N LYS A 148 5.90 -1.77 -19.33
CA LYS A 148 5.12 -1.97 -20.55
C LYS A 148 5.43 -3.30 -21.24
N ASN A 149 6.72 -3.67 -21.32
CA ASN A 149 7.13 -4.94 -21.90
C ASN A 149 6.55 -6.11 -21.10
N PHE A 150 6.69 -6.09 -19.77
CA PHE A 150 6.06 -7.09 -18.91
C PHE A 150 4.54 -7.19 -19.11
N ILE A 151 3.83 -6.06 -19.17
CA ILE A 151 2.38 -6.04 -19.38
C ILE A 151 2.02 -6.65 -20.74
N LYS A 152 2.74 -6.29 -21.81
CA LYS A 152 2.54 -6.87 -23.14
C LYS A 152 2.75 -8.39 -23.11
N ASP A 153 3.84 -8.86 -22.51
CA ASP A 153 4.20 -10.27 -22.50
C ASP A 153 3.22 -11.09 -21.65
N ILE A 154 2.83 -10.59 -20.47
CA ILE A 154 1.92 -11.32 -19.57
C ILE A 154 0.49 -11.37 -20.12
N ILE A 155 0.01 -10.32 -20.79
CA ILE A 155 -1.31 -10.35 -21.47
C ILE A 155 -1.28 -11.31 -22.67
N ALA A 156 -0.16 -11.39 -23.41
CA ALA A 156 -0.03 -12.30 -24.54
C ALA A 156 -0.17 -13.79 -24.17
N THR A 157 0.07 -14.15 -22.90
CA THR A 157 -0.20 -15.51 -22.37
C THR A 157 -1.69 -15.88 -22.36
N LYS A 158 -2.59 -14.88 -22.45
CA LYS A 158 -4.04 -15.00 -22.27
C LYS A 158 -4.49 -15.49 -20.89
N GLU A 159 -3.59 -15.62 -19.93
CA GLU A 159 -3.95 -15.92 -18.53
C GLU A 159 -4.50 -14.70 -17.78
N PHE A 160 -4.22 -13.49 -18.28
CA PHE A 160 -4.61 -12.23 -17.67
C PHE A 160 -5.27 -11.32 -18.71
N ASP A 161 -6.25 -10.55 -18.27
CA ASP A 161 -6.94 -9.57 -19.11
C ASP A 161 -6.36 -8.17 -18.90
N GLU A 162 -6.30 -7.38 -19.96
CA GLU A 162 -5.94 -5.96 -19.89
C GLU A 162 -7.08 -5.10 -19.33
N ASN A 163 -8.33 -5.55 -19.49
CA ASN A 163 -9.56 -4.90 -19.05
C ASN A 163 -9.83 -5.26 -17.60
N VAL A 164 -9.38 -4.40 -16.71
CA VAL A 164 -9.49 -4.58 -15.27
C VAL A 164 -9.76 -3.25 -14.59
N ARG A 165 -10.64 -3.28 -13.60
CA ARG A 165 -10.91 -2.11 -12.77
C ARG A 165 -9.68 -1.79 -11.91
N ILE A 166 -9.14 -0.59 -12.05
CA ILE A 166 -7.99 -0.19 -11.24
C ILE A 166 -8.41 0.15 -9.81
N CYS A 167 -7.73 -0.48 -8.85
CA CYS A 167 -7.90 -0.22 -7.43
C CYS A 167 -6.82 0.73 -6.90
N ASN A 168 -7.22 1.60 -5.97
CA ASN A 168 -6.32 2.46 -5.23
C ASN A 168 -5.65 1.65 -4.12
N THR A 169 -4.33 1.50 -4.22
CA THR A 169 -3.56 0.75 -3.21
C THR A 169 -3.16 1.60 -2.01
N GLY A 170 -3.57 2.87 -1.92
CA GLY A 170 -3.21 3.78 -0.84
C GLY A 170 -3.83 3.44 0.51
N LEU A 171 -4.84 2.56 0.53
CA LEU A 171 -5.39 1.92 1.72
C LEU A 171 -5.57 0.43 1.42
N LEU A 172 -4.97 -0.44 2.22
CA LEU A 172 -5.08 -1.90 2.12
C LEU A 172 -5.46 -2.45 3.49
N ILE A 173 -6.56 -3.20 3.56
CA ILE A 173 -7.03 -3.82 4.80
C ILE A 173 -6.86 -5.33 4.66
N PHE A 174 -5.79 -5.87 5.24
CA PHE A 174 -5.46 -7.29 5.22
C PHE A 174 -6.17 -8.02 6.36
N ILE A 175 -6.88 -9.09 6.04
CA ILE A 175 -7.59 -9.95 7.00
C ILE A 175 -6.92 -11.33 6.96
N ASN A 176 -7.35 -12.21 6.07
CA ASN A 176 -6.74 -13.53 5.88
C ASN A 176 -5.54 -13.46 4.91
N ARG A 177 -4.50 -12.70 5.28
CA ARG A 177 -3.37 -12.36 4.39
C ARG A 177 -2.61 -13.56 3.83
N GLU A 178 -2.57 -14.68 4.57
CA GLU A 178 -1.82 -15.87 4.15
C GLU A 178 -2.39 -16.45 2.84
N ASN A 179 -3.69 -16.30 2.61
CA ASN A 179 -4.37 -16.77 1.39
C ASN A 179 -4.06 -15.94 0.14
N ILE A 180 -3.39 -14.79 0.29
CA ILE A 180 -2.97 -13.89 -0.79
C ILE A 180 -1.47 -13.59 -0.74
N LYS A 181 -0.68 -14.38 0.00
CA LYS A 181 0.77 -14.17 0.12
C LYS A 181 1.48 -14.15 -1.25
N GLU A 182 1.05 -15.02 -2.16
CA GLU A 182 1.53 -15.04 -3.54
C GLU A 182 1.31 -13.70 -4.26
N LEU A 183 0.10 -13.13 -4.19
CA LEU A 183 -0.21 -11.82 -4.76
C LEU A 183 0.71 -10.72 -4.22
N LEU A 184 0.89 -10.67 -2.90
CA LEU A 184 1.73 -9.66 -2.25
C LEU A 184 3.20 -9.80 -2.68
N ASN A 185 3.67 -11.05 -2.81
CA ASN A 185 5.02 -11.35 -3.28
C ASN A 185 5.21 -10.92 -4.72
N ASN A 186 4.33 -11.33 -5.64
CA ASN A 186 4.42 -11.04 -7.07
C ASN A 186 4.42 -9.53 -7.34
N VAL A 187 3.53 -8.77 -6.67
CA VAL A 187 3.47 -7.31 -6.82
C VAL A 187 4.74 -6.65 -6.28
N TYR A 188 5.21 -7.05 -5.09
CA TYR A 188 6.43 -6.51 -4.49
C TYR A 188 7.65 -6.78 -5.36
N GLU A 189 7.84 -8.03 -5.79
CA GLU A 189 9.00 -8.47 -6.55
C GLU A 189 9.06 -7.76 -7.90
N LYS A 190 7.93 -7.64 -8.61
CA LYS A 190 7.91 -6.89 -9.89
C LYS A 190 8.14 -5.39 -9.71
N CYS A 191 7.67 -4.78 -8.63
CA CYS A 191 8.04 -3.40 -8.31
C CYS A 191 9.55 -3.24 -8.14
N VAL A 192 10.21 -4.17 -7.44
CA VAL A 192 11.65 -4.13 -7.17
C VAL A 192 12.45 -4.44 -8.44
N GLU A 193 12.14 -5.53 -9.13
CA GLU A 193 12.80 -5.99 -10.36
C GLU A 193 12.78 -4.92 -11.46
N HIS A 194 11.63 -4.28 -11.66
CA HIS A 194 11.49 -3.23 -12.67
C HIS A 194 11.87 -1.84 -12.15
N GLU A 195 12.24 -1.72 -10.87
CA GLU A 195 12.47 -0.44 -10.19
C GLU A 195 11.30 0.56 -10.42
N GLN A 196 10.08 0.04 -10.42
CA GLN A 196 8.87 0.78 -10.76
C GLN A 196 8.01 0.99 -9.51
N PRO A 197 7.93 2.22 -8.97
CA PRO A 197 7.14 2.48 -7.76
C PRO A 197 5.62 2.55 -7.98
N GLU A 198 5.14 2.61 -9.23
CA GLU A 198 3.69 2.53 -9.53
C GLU A 198 3.18 1.08 -9.43
N CYS A 199 2.77 0.68 -8.22
CA CYS A 199 2.38 -0.69 -7.93
C CYS A 199 0.95 -1.04 -8.38
N GLN A 200 0.10 -0.05 -8.71
CA GLN A 200 -1.28 -0.31 -9.12
C GLN A 200 -1.35 -1.05 -10.45
N ILE A 201 -0.35 -0.85 -11.33
CA ILE A 201 -0.20 -1.57 -12.59
C ILE A 201 -0.04 -3.08 -12.32
N TYR A 202 0.97 -3.48 -11.56
CA TYR A 202 1.21 -4.90 -11.23
C TYR A 202 0.08 -5.51 -10.40
N TRP A 203 -0.48 -4.74 -9.48
CA TRP A 203 -1.65 -5.14 -8.71
C TRP A 203 -2.80 -5.55 -9.64
N SER A 204 -3.13 -4.70 -10.62
CA SER A 204 -4.25 -4.93 -11.53
C SER A 204 -4.11 -6.20 -12.37
N ILE A 205 -2.89 -6.67 -12.61
CA ILE A 205 -2.63 -7.95 -13.27
C ILE A 205 -2.76 -9.10 -12.28
N PHE A 206 -1.91 -9.13 -11.24
CA PHE A 206 -1.81 -10.30 -10.38
C PHE A 206 -3.07 -10.54 -9.53
N SER A 207 -3.80 -9.50 -9.16
CA SER A 207 -5.04 -9.63 -8.37
C SER A 207 -6.15 -10.38 -9.10
N GLN A 208 -6.08 -10.54 -10.42
CA GLN A 208 -7.10 -11.25 -11.19
C GLN A 208 -7.25 -12.71 -10.78
N LYS A 209 -6.14 -13.36 -10.38
CA LYS A 209 -6.14 -14.75 -9.86
C LYS A 209 -6.67 -14.88 -8.42
N HIS A 210 -7.01 -13.76 -7.78
CA HIS A 210 -7.46 -13.70 -6.38
C HIS A 210 -8.76 -12.89 -6.19
N LYS A 211 -9.55 -12.67 -7.27
CA LYS A 211 -10.76 -11.83 -7.23
C LYS A 211 -11.77 -12.28 -6.17
N ASP A 212 -11.93 -13.57 -5.98
CA ASP A 212 -12.83 -14.18 -4.98
C ASP A 212 -12.42 -13.86 -3.52
N LYS A 213 -11.11 -13.66 -3.31
CA LYS A 213 -10.49 -13.35 -2.00
C LYS A 213 -10.44 -11.86 -1.69
N ILE A 214 -10.70 -10.99 -2.67
CA ILE A 214 -10.56 -9.55 -2.54
C ILE A 214 -11.95 -8.89 -2.56
N LYS A 215 -12.23 -8.06 -1.55
CA LYS A 215 -13.37 -7.16 -1.58
C LYS A 215 -12.98 -5.81 -2.13
N GLU A 216 -13.49 -5.49 -3.30
CA GLU A 216 -13.47 -4.12 -3.79
C GLU A 216 -14.64 -3.32 -3.21
N ILE A 217 -14.34 -2.10 -2.74
CA ILE A 217 -15.33 -1.11 -2.29
C ILE A 217 -15.17 0.18 -3.11
N LYS A 218 -16.22 1.01 -3.15
CA LYS A 218 -16.13 2.31 -3.81
C LYS A 218 -15.19 3.22 -3.03
N TRP A 219 -14.62 4.19 -3.72
CA TRP A 219 -13.74 5.20 -3.12
C TRP A 219 -14.40 5.91 -1.92
N THR A 220 -15.71 6.16 -2.01
CA THR A 220 -16.53 6.91 -1.06
C THR A 220 -17.07 6.07 0.11
N ASP A 221 -16.83 4.76 0.14
CA ASP A 221 -17.42 3.88 1.15
C ASP A 221 -16.79 4.08 2.55
N ILE A 222 -15.61 4.70 2.61
CA ILE A 222 -15.00 5.18 3.87
C ILE A 222 -14.95 6.70 3.79
N LYS A 223 -15.78 7.37 4.58
CA LYS A 223 -16.10 8.81 4.40
C LYS A 223 -15.01 9.72 4.95
N ASN A 224 -14.32 9.27 5.99
CA ASN A 224 -13.49 10.11 6.84
C ASN A 224 -11.98 10.03 6.54
N ILE A 225 -11.58 9.65 5.33
CA ILE A 225 -10.16 9.66 4.94
C ILE A 225 -9.89 10.87 4.04
N LYS A 226 -9.06 11.79 4.53
CA LYS A 226 -8.60 12.94 3.75
C LYS A 226 -7.24 12.64 3.16
N ARG A 227 -7.06 12.91 1.87
CA ARG A 227 -5.75 12.81 1.23
C ARG A 227 -5.15 14.20 1.16
N GLU A 228 -4.03 14.40 1.84
CA GLU A 228 -3.32 15.67 1.86
C GLU A 228 -1.98 15.51 1.13
N ASN A 229 -1.56 16.55 0.41
CA ASN A 229 -0.21 16.56 -0.12
C ASN A 229 0.75 16.70 1.07
N PRO A 230 1.78 15.83 1.20
CA PRO A 230 2.75 15.98 2.27
C PRO A 230 3.37 17.37 2.18
N GLN A 231 3.37 18.09 3.29
CA GLN A 231 4.26 19.23 3.45
C GLN A 231 5.70 18.68 3.38
N LYS A 232 6.47 19.18 2.42
CA LYS A 232 7.89 18.83 2.24
C LYS A 232 8.72 19.51 3.32
#